data_AF-A0A258N785-F1
#
_entry.id   AF-A0A258N785-F1
#
_cell.length_a   1.000
_cell.length_b   1.000
_cell.length_c   1.000
_cell.angle_alpha   90.00
_cell.angle_beta   90.00
_cell.angle_gamma   90.00
#
_symmetry.space_group_name_H-M   'P 1'
#
loop_
_entity.id
_entity.type
_entity.pdbx_description
1 polymer ?
#
loop_
_entity_poly.entity_id
_entity_poly.type
_entity_poly.pdbx_seq_one_letter_code
_entity_poly.pdbx_strand_id
1 'polypeptide(L)'
;MNPAARQLLRLSLVFVWLATAIVSVVELRGQSRDLLVSLPTAWSDPHLATALILSGAAANALLGLWVAWRPGRAAYWAALVLLGVTTLLATFVDPAWWLHPLGPLTKNLPMAAILLVLLQDEARAQP
;
A
#
# COMPACT_ATOMS: atom_id res chain seq x y z
N MET A 1 -24.20 1.32 5.50
CA MET A 1 -23.66 2.67 5.21
C MET A 1 -24.35 3.23 3.97
N ASN A 2 -24.50 4.55 3.81
CA ASN A 2 -25.04 5.11 2.56
C ASN A 2 -24.13 4.70 1.37
N PRO A 3 -24.66 4.24 0.23
CA PRO A 3 -23.86 3.85 -0.94
C PRO A 3 -22.83 4.91 -1.37
N ALA A 4 -23.16 6.20 -1.28
CA ALA A 4 -22.22 7.28 -1.63
C ALA A 4 -20.98 7.30 -0.72
N ALA A 5 -21.16 7.12 0.59
CA ALA A 5 -20.05 7.06 1.55
C ALA A 5 -19.18 5.80 1.34
N ARG A 6 -19.80 4.66 1.03
CA ARG A 6 -19.08 3.42 0.68
C ARG A 6 -18.22 3.63 -0.57
N GLN A 7 -18.75 4.32 -1.57
CA GLN A 7 -18.04 4.57 -2.83
C GLN A 7 -16.90 5.58 -2.65
N LEU A 8 -17.11 6.64 -1.85
CA LEU A 8 -16.08 7.60 -1.49
C LEU A 8 -14.88 6.90 -0.83
N LEU A 9 -15.12 6.08 0.20
CA LEU A 9 -14.07 5.35 0.91
C LEU A 9 -13.27 4.42 -0.01
N ARG A 10 -13.96 3.75 -0.94
CA ARG A 10 -13.33 2.87 -1.92
C ARG A 10 -12.47 3.65 -2.91
N LEU A 11 -13.01 4.73 -3.48
CA LEU A 11 -12.27 5.56 -4.43
C LEU A 11 -11.06 6.22 -3.75
N SER A 12 -11.17 6.63 -2.49
CA SER A 12 -10.04 7.11 -1.71
C SER A 12 -8.94 6.05 -1.56
N LEU A 13 -9.29 4.81 -1.21
CA LEU A 13 -8.32 3.70 -1.14
C LEU A 13 -7.63 3.44 -2.48
N VAL A 14 -8.42 3.34 -3.55
CA VAL A 14 -7.90 3.12 -4.92
C VAL A 14 -6.99 4.26 -5.34
N PHE A 15 -7.39 5.50 -5.07
CA PHE A 15 -6.59 6.69 -5.37
C PHE A 15 -5.25 6.64 -4.65
N VAL A 16 -5.22 6.36 -3.33
CA VAL A 16 -3.95 6.34 -2.62
C VAL A 16 -3.06 5.18 -3.10
N TRP A 17 -3.60 3.99 -3.36
CA TRP A 17 -2.81 2.88 -3.91
C TRP A 17 -2.22 3.19 -5.28
N LEU A 18 -3.01 3.76 -6.20
CA LEU A 18 -2.53 4.18 -7.52
C LEU A 18 -1.52 5.32 -7.41
N ALA A 19 -1.78 6.31 -6.57
CA ALA A 19 -0.85 7.41 -6.33
C ALA A 19 0.48 6.88 -5.76
N THR A 20 0.45 5.94 -4.81
CA THR A 20 1.68 5.30 -4.30
C THR A 20 2.39 4.47 -5.36
N ALA A 21 1.68 3.77 -6.25
CA ALA A 21 2.29 3.03 -7.34
C ALA A 21 2.98 3.98 -8.34
N ILE A 22 2.33 5.09 -8.69
CA ILE A 22 2.89 6.12 -9.57
C ILE A 22 4.11 6.77 -8.90
N VAL A 23 3.98 7.18 -7.63
CA VAL A 23 5.11 7.77 -6.88
C VAL A 23 6.27 6.79 -6.84
N SER A 24 6.05 5.50 -6.57
CA SER A 24 7.11 4.49 -6.60
C SER A 24 7.81 4.41 -7.97
N VAL A 25 7.07 4.48 -9.09
CA VAL A 25 7.64 4.48 -10.45
C VAL A 25 8.36 5.78 -10.80
N VAL A 26 7.91 6.92 -10.29
CA VAL A 26 8.54 8.23 -10.49
C VAL A 26 9.81 8.37 -9.64
N GLU A 27 9.75 7.97 -8.36
CA GLU A 27 10.88 7.95 -7.42
C GLU A 27 11.99 6.99 -7.85
N LEU A 28 11.64 5.91 -8.54
CA LEU A 28 12.58 5.00 -9.22
C LEU A 28 13.54 5.72 -10.20
N ARG A 29 13.19 6.92 -10.67
CA ARG A 29 14.05 7.73 -11.56
C ARG A 29 14.76 8.89 -10.86
N GLY A 30 14.40 9.22 -9.62
CA GLY A 30 14.86 10.43 -8.93
C GLY A 30 15.92 10.17 -7.85
N GLN A 31 15.57 9.33 -6.86
CA GLN A 31 16.30 9.24 -5.58
C GLN A 31 17.20 8.00 -5.47
N SER A 32 17.09 7.07 -6.44
CA SER A 32 17.83 5.81 -6.47
C SER A 32 19.33 5.95 -6.76
N ARG A 33 19.83 7.09 -7.25
CA ARG A 33 21.29 7.28 -7.42
C ARG A 33 22.00 7.70 -6.14
N ASP A 34 21.37 8.51 -5.30
CA ASP A 34 22.00 9.02 -4.08
C ASP A 34 21.94 8.01 -2.92
N LEU A 35 20.88 7.20 -2.85
CA LEU A 35 20.76 6.11 -1.85
C LEU A 35 21.71 4.93 -2.11
N LEU A 36 22.17 4.75 -3.36
CA LEU A 36 23.14 3.70 -3.71
C LEU A 36 24.55 3.96 -3.17
N VAL A 37 24.85 5.20 -2.76
CA VAL A 37 26.17 5.58 -2.24
C VAL A 37 26.26 5.41 -0.72
N SER A 38 25.12 5.25 0.00
CA SER A 38 25.08 5.28 1.46
C SER A 38 24.72 3.97 2.17
N LEU A 39 24.46 2.87 1.44
CA LEU A 39 23.99 1.60 2.04
C LEU A 39 25.11 0.55 2.23
N PRO A 40 25.12 -0.21 3.33
CA PRO A 40 26.07 -1.31 3.57
C PRO A 40 25.96 -2.44 2.52
N THR A 41 27.11 -3.07 2.24
CA THR A 41 27.38 -4.02 1.14
C THR A 41 26.46 -5.26 1.04
N ALA A 42 25.65 -5.55 2.06
CA ALA A 42 24.77 -6.72 2.09
C ALA A 42 23.40 -6.50 1.40
N TRP A 43 22.97 -5.24 1.19
CA TRP A 43 21.68 -4.89 0.57
C TRP A 43 21.82 -3.99 -0.66
N SER A 44 23.07 -3.75 -1.08
CA SER A 44 23.43 -2.80 -2.13
C SER A 44 23.30 -3.35 -3.55
N ASP A 45 22.58 -4.45 -3.77
CA ASP A 45 22.19 -4.86 -5.13
C ASP A 45 21.06 -3.93 -5.63
N PRO A 46 21.36 -2.98 -6.52
CA PRO A 46 20.39 -2.00 -7.00
C PRO A 46 19.20 -2.67 -7.71
N HIS A 47 19.46 -3.83 -8.32
CA HIS A 47 18.45 -4.58 -9.06
C HIS A 47 17.44 -5.24 -8.12
N LEU A 48 17.90 -5.74 -6.98
CA LEU A 48 17.05 -6.40 -5.99
C LEU A 48 16.15 -5.39 -5.27
N ALA A 49 16.70 -4.23 -4.89
CA ALA A 49 15.92 -3.12 -4.34
C ALA A 49 14.88 -2.60 -5.37
N THR A 50 15.28 -2.42 -6.63
CA THR A 50 14.38 -2.02 -7.72
C THR A 50 13.27 -3.04 -7.94
N ALA A 51 13.59 -4.34 -7.95
CA ALA A 51 12.61 -5.41 -8.09
C ALA A 51 11.62 -5.45 -6.92
N LEU A 52 12.07 -5.20 -5.70
CA LEU A 52 11.20 -5.10 -4.51
C LEU A 52 10.26 -3.89 -4.59
N ILE A 53 10.76 -2.73 -5.03
CA ILE A 53 9.94 -1.52 -5.20
C ILE A 53 8.91 -1.73 -6.32
N LEU A 54 9.33 -2.26 -7.47
CA LEU A 54 8.44 -2.53 -8.60
C LEU A 54 7.39 -3.59 -8.28
N SER A 55 7.77 -4.67 -7.58
CA SER A 55 6.81 -5.69 -7.15
C SER A 55 5.83 -5.14 -6.12
N GLY A 56 6.27 -4.30 -5.17
CA GLY A 56 5.40 -3.58 -4.27
C GLY A 56 4.44 -2.62 -4.99
N ALA A 57 4.94 -1.86 -5.96
CA ALA A 57 4.11 -0.97 -6.78
C ALA A 57 3.08 -1.74 -7.62
N ALA A 58 3.50 -2.83 -8.25
CA ALA A 58 2.63 -3.73 -9.01
C ALA A 58 1.56 -4.36 -8.11
N ALA A 59 1.93 -4.83 -6.92
CA ALA A 59 0.99 -5.40 -5.95
C ALA A 59 -0.07 -4.37 -5.52
N ASN A 60 0.33 -3.13 -5.23
CA ASN A 60 -0.60 -2.04 -4.91
C ASN A 60 -1.53 -1.71 -6.10
N ALA A 61 -1.00 -1.65 -7.32
CA ALA A 61 -1.80 -1.37 -8.51
C ALA A 61 -2.80 -2.48 -8.83
N LEU A 62 -2.38 -3.74 -8.78
CA LEU A 62 -3.23 -4.91 -9.01
C LEU A 62 -4.32 -5.01 -7.96
N LEU A 63 -3.97 -4.81 -6.68
CA LEU A 63 -4.92 -4.84 -5.58
C LEU A 63 -5.92 -3.67 -5.66
N GLY A 64 -5.44 -2.46 -5.94
CA GLY A 64 -6.30 -1.30 -6.13
C GLY A 64 -7.28 -1.49 -7.29
N LEU A 65 -6.81 -2.04 -8.41
CA LEU A 65 -7.66 -2.36 -9.56
C LEU A 65 -8.66 -3.47 -9.22
N TRP A 66 -8.25 -4.50 -8.48
CA TRP A 66 -9.14 -5.57 -8.05
C TRP A 66 -10.25 -5.06 -7.14
N VAL A 67 -9.93 -4.23 -6.15
CA VAL A 67 -10.91 -3.59 -5.26
C VAL A 67 -11.86 -2.66 -6.04
N ALA A 68 -11.37 -1.99 -7.08
CA ALA A 68 -12.19 -1.15 -7.95
C ALA A 68 -13.17 -1.98 -8.81
N TRP A 69 -12.71 -3.07 -9.39
CA TRP A 69 -13.46 -3.84 -10.39
C TRP A 69 -14.38 -4.91 -9.78
N ARG A 70 -13.94 -5.56 -8.70
CA ARG A 70 -14.71 -6.58 -7.97
C ARG A 70 -14.64 -6.31 -6.47
N PRO A 71 -15.32 -5.26 -5.99
CA PRO A 71 -15.41 -4.96 -4.57
C PRO A 71 -16.12 -6.12 -3.86
N GLY A 72 -15.44 -6.71 -2.87
CA GLY A 72 -16.02 -7.79 -2.09
C GLY A 72 -15.16 -8.17 -0.88
N ARG A 73 -15.71 -8.99 0.02
CA ARG A 73 -15.05 -9.46 1.25
C ARG A 73 -13.65 -10.01 0.99
N ALA A 74 -13.51 -10.83 -0.06
CA ALA A 74 -12.22 -11.43 -0.43
C ALA A 74 -11.19 -10.36 -0.86
N ALA A 75 -11.61 -9.36 -1.63
CA ALA A 75 -10.73 -8.27 -2.07
C ALA A 75 -10.31 -7.38 -0.89
N TYR A 76 -11.22 -7.07 0.04
CA TYR A 76 -10.88 -6.31 1.24
C TYR A 76 -9.97 -7.07 2.20
N TRP A 77 -10.17 -8.39 2.36
CA TRP A 77 -9.28 -9.23 3.16
C TRP A 77 -7.89 -9.34 2.53
N ALA A 78 -7.81 -9.62 1.23
CA ALA A 78 -6.54 -9.65 0.51
C ALA A 78 -5.81 -8.31 0.63
N ALA A 79 -6.54 -7.20 0.57
CA ALA A 79 -5.99 -5.88 0.78
C ALA A 79 -5.46 -5.65 2.18
N LEU A 80 -6.20 -6.07 3.20
CA LEU A 80 -5.79 -5.96 4.58
C LEU A 80 -4.52 -6.77 4.86
N VAL A 81 -4.46 -8.00 4.34
CA VAL A 81 -3.30 -8.89 4.48
C VAL A 81 -2.08 -8.30 3.77
N LEU A 82 -2.23 -7.87 2.51
CA LEU A 82 -1.12 -7.26 1.77
C LEU A 82 -0.60 -6.01 2.48
N LEU A 83 -1.50 -5.13 2.91
CA LEU A 83 -1.18 -3.92 3.66
C LEU A 83 -0.44 -4.26 4.96
N GLY A 84 -0.91 -5.26 5.71
CA GLY A 84 -0.28 -5.71 6.95
C GLY A 84 1.12 -6.30 6.72
N VAL A 85 1.25 -7.21 5.76
CA VAL A 85 2.55 -7.85 5.42
C VAL A 85 3.56 -6.80 4.97
N THR A 86 3.18 -5.91 4.06
CA THR A 86 4.09 -4.85 3.58
C THR A 86 4.47 -3.87 4.68
N THR A 87 3.54 -3.51 5.58
CA THR A 87 3.82 -2.66 6.75
C THR A 87 4.78 -3.33 7.73
N LEU A 88 4.57 -4.61 8.02
CA LEU A 88 5.44 -5.38 8.92
C LEU A 88 6.85 -5.52 8.35
N LEU A 89 6.96 -5.94 7.07
CA LEU A 89 8.25 -6.03 6.39
C LEU A 89 8.99 -4.71 6.42
N ALA A 90 8.31 -3.60 6.09
CA ALA A 90 8.91 -2.27 6.13
C ALA A 90 9.29 -1.83 7.56
N THR A 91 8.52 -2.23 8.58
CA THR A 91 8.88 -1.99 10.00
C THR A 91 10.13 -2.76 10.42
N PHE A 92 10.32 -3.99 9.92
CA PHE A 92 11.53 -4.78 10.18
C PHE A 92 12.77 -4.22 9.46
N VAL A 93 12.59 -3.63 8.29
CA VAL A 93 13.68 -2.97 7.55
C VAL A 93 14.11 -1.68 8.24
N ASP A 94 13.16 -0.81 8.56
CA ASP A 94 13.45 0.44 9.26
C ASP A 94 12.24 0.91 10.10
N PRO A 95 12.27 0.73 11.43
CA PRO A 95 11.20 1.19 12.30
C PRO A 95 11.13 2.73 12.39
N ALA A 96 12.17 3.48 12.00
CA ALA A 96 12.13 4.94 12.00
C ALA A 96 11.15 5.50 10.95
N TRP A 97 10.73 4.69 9.96
CA TRP A 97 9.75 5.07 8.94
C TRP A 97 8.36 5.38 9.50
N TRP A 98 8.08 5.02 10.75
CA TRP A 98 6.88 5.42 11.48
C TRP A 98 6.85 6.93 11.80
N LEU A 99 8.03 7.52 12.06
CA LEU A 99 8.19 8.93 12.44
C LEU A 99 8.69 9.80 11.28
N HIS A 100 8.86 9.22 10.10
CA HIS A 100 9.34 9.94 8.93
C HIS A 100 8.31 11.00 8.50
N PRO A 101 8.71 12.23 8.12
CA PRO A 101 7.80 13.34 7.81
C PRO A 101 6.84 13.05 6.65
N LEU A 102 7.21 12.12 5.76
CA LEU A 102 6.35 11.64 4.66
C LEU A 102 5.34 10.56 5.07
N GLY A 103 5.38 10.09 6.33
CA GLY A 103 4.46 9.10 6.90
C GLY A 103 4.26 7.81 6.07
N PRO A 104 5.31 7.18 5.53
CA PRO A 104 5.18 6.03 4.63
C PRO A 104 4.49 4.83 5.30
N LEU A 105 4.66 4.62 6.60
CA LEU A 105 3.95 3.59 7.36
C LEU A 105 2.65 4.10 7.98
N THR A 106 2.64 5.35 8.45
CA THR A 106 1.48 5.94 9.14
C THR A 106 0.25 6.02 8.26
N LYS A 107 0.41 6.16 6.93
CA LYS A 107 -0.71 6.13 5.97
C LYS A 107 -1.43 4.77 5.91
N ASN A 108 -0.78 3.67 6.33
CA ASN A 108 -1.36 2.33 6.27
C ASN A 108 -2.39 2.12 7.40
N LEU A 109 -2.28 2.85 8.52
CA LEU A 109 -3.28 2.81 9.61
C LEU A 109 -4.68 3.28 9.18
N PRO A 110 -4.86 4.48 8.60
CA PRO A 110 -6.18 4.91 8.13
C PRO A 110 -6.69 4.05 6.98
N MET A 111 -5.82 3.53 6.09
CA MET A 111 -6.22 2.56 5.06
C MET A 111 -6.79 1.27 5.67
N ALA A 112 -6.10 0.71 6.67
CA ALA A 112 -6.55 -0.48 7.37
C ALA A 112 -7.91 -0.22 8.06
N ALA A 113 -8.08 0.93 8.69
CA ALA A 113 -9.36 1.33 9.29
C ALA A 113 -10.49 1.38 8.25
N ILE A 114 -10.25 1.98 7.09
CA ILE A 114 -11.24 2.05 6.00
C ILE A 114 -11.58 0.64 5.49
N LEU A 115 -10.59 -0.23 5.30
CA LEU A 115 -10.81 -1.62 4.87
C LEU A 115 -11.63 -2.41 5.88
N LEU A 116 -11.37 -2.25 7.18
CA LEU A 116 -12.17 -2.88 8.24
C LEU A 116 -13.61 -2.39 8.24
N VAL A 117 -13.84 -1.09 8.07
CA VAL A 117 -15.19 -0.51 7.97
C VAL A 117 -15.92 -1.06 6.74
N LEU A 118 -15.26 -1.12 5.58
CA LEU A 118 -15.84 -1.70 4.37
C LEU A 118 -16.17 -3.19 4.53
N LEU A 119 -15.30 -3.95 5.19
CA LEU A 119 -15.50 -5.37 5.47
C LEU A 119 -16.70 -5.60 6.41
N GLN A 120 -16.83 -4.79 7.47
CA GLN A 120 -17.96 -4.84 8.40
C GLN A 120 -19.29 -4.47 7.72
N ASP A 121 -19.27 -3.45 6.87
CA ASP A 121 -20.46 -3.00 6.14
C ASP A 121 -20.92 -4.05 5.11
N GLU A 122 -19.99 -4.80 4.52
CA GLU A 122 -20.32 -5.92 3.63
C GLU A 122 -20.80 -7.15 4.41
N ALA A 123 -20.22 -7.45 5.57
CA ALA A 123 -20.70 -8.50 6.46
C ALA A 123 -22.15 -8.29 6.92
N ARG A 124 -22.56 -7.03 7.14
CA ARG A 124 -23.95 -6.69 7.49
C ARG A 124 -24.92 -6.74 6.31
N ALA A 125 -24.41 -6.69 5.08
CA ALA A 125 -25.23 -6.71 3.87
C ALA A 125 -25.49 -8.13 3.33
N GLN A 126 -24.73 -9.12 3.80
CA GLN A 126 -24.94 -10.55 3.50
C GLN A 126 -25.82 -11.14 4.62
N PRO A 127 -27.04 -11.63 4.31
CA PRO A 127 -27.97 -12.17 5.29
C PRO A 127 -27.52 -13.53 5.86
#